data_AF-A0A173S5R4-F1
#
_entry.id   AF-A0A173S5R4-F1
#
_cell.length_a   1.000
_cell.length_b   1.000
_cell.length_c   1.000
_cell.angle_alpha   90.00
_cell.angle_beta   90.00
_cell.angle_gamma   90.00
#
_symmetry.space_group_name_H-M   'P 1'
#
loop_
_entity.id
_entity.type
_entity.pdbx_description
1 polymer ?
#
loop_
_entity_poly.entity_id
_entity_poly.type
_entity_poly.pdbx_seq_one_letter_code
_entity_poly.pdbx_strand_id
1 'polypeptide(L)'
;MKVAKRETAVLIRLSEREKRTLKRKAANYGMTVSDYARTLLINSDDATIKVIDTEPLKKTAHELAKQGTNLNQFMKFLNTYGIKVFDAGEAQRVLAREVETFMEVAEALAALRREADRNNIQIRIDDFDNPDAEQEG
;
A
#
# COMPACT_ATOMS: atom_id res chain seq x y z
N MET A 1 -47.16 -1.39 -10.49
CA MET A 1 -46.27 -0.23 -10.25
C MET A 1 -45.63 0.18 -11.57
N LYS A 2 -45.83 1.40 -12.07
CA LYS A 2 -45.07 1.91 -13.22
C LYS A 2 -43.61 2.10 -12.77
N VAL A 3 -42.67 1.40 -13.40
CA VAL A 3 -41.24 1.64 -13.20
C VAL A 3 -40.97 3.07 -13.70
N ALA A 4 -40.43 3.92 -12.84
CA ALA A 4 -40.08 5.30 -13.21
C ALA A 4 -39.14 5.29 -14.43
N LYS A 5 -39.35 6.21 -15.37
CA LYS A 5 -38.48 6.35 -16.55
C LYS A 5 -37.06 6.65 -16.08
N ARG A 6 -36.09 5.92 -16.64
CA ARG A 6 -34.65 6.11 -16.38
C ARG A 6 -34.13 7.11 -17.42
N GLU A 7 -34.08 8.38 -17.06
CA GLU A 7 -33.72 9.49 -17.98
C GLU A 7 -32.26 9.93 -17.83
N THR A 8 -31.59 9.51 -16.76
CA THR A 8 -30.19 9.87 -16.47
C THR A 8 -29.25 8.72 -16.82
N ALA A 9 -28.09 9.06 -17.39
CA ALA A 9 -27.04 8.12 -17.74
C ALA A 9 -25.75 8.40 -16.95
N VAL A 10 -25.06 7.34 -16.55
CA VAL A 10 -23.69 7.39 -15.99
C VAL A 10 -22.76 6.78 -17.02
N LEU A 11 -21.77 7.55 -17.48
CA LEU A 11 -20.76 7.08 -18.44
C LEU A 11 -19.50 6.65 -17.70
N ILE A 12 -19.04 5.43 -17.97
CA ILE A 12 -17.79 4.88 -17.43
C ILE A 12 -16.88 4.58 -18.62
N ARG A 13 -15.65 5.11 -18.59
CA ARG A 13 -14.62 4.80 -19.58
C ARG A 13 -13.95 3.48 -19.18
N LEU A 14 -13.84 2.56 -20.13
CA LEU A 14 -13.28 1.23 -19.92
C LEU A 14 -12.26 0.94 -21.01
N SER A 15 -11.17 0.27 -20.63
CA SER A 15 -10.31 -0.43 -21.59
C SER A 15 -11.08 -1.58 -22.25
N GLU A 16 -10.58 -2.05 -23.40
CA GLU A 16 -11.20 -3.18 -24.10
C GLU A 16 -11.18 -4.48 -23.27
N ARG A 17 -10.18 -4.64 -22.39
CA ARG A 17 -10.12 -5.76 -21.45
C ARG A 17 -11.21 -5.69 -20.39
N GLU A 18 -11.41 -4.53 -19.79
CA GLU A 18 -12.45 -4.31 -18.76
C GLU A 18 -13.84 -4.49 -19.36
N LYS A 19 -14.08 -3.93 -20.55
CA LYS A 19 -15.33 -4.09 -21.29
C LYS A 19 -15.66 -5.55 -21.57
N ARG A 20 -14.69 -6.34 -22.05
CA ARG A 20 -14.85 -7.79 -22.26
C ARG A 20 -15.15 -8.54 -20.96
N THR A 21 -14.45 -8.18 -19.89
CA THR A 21 -14.66 -8.78 -18.56
C THR A 21 -16.06 -8.50 -18.03
N LEU A 22 -16.52 -7.26 -18.15
CA LEU A 22 -17.86 -6.83 -17.74
C LEU A 22 -18.95 -7.57 -18.52
N LYS A 23 -18.81 -7.65 -19.85
CA LYS A 23 -19.73 -8.42 -20.71
C LYS A 23 -19.80 -9.89 -20.32
N ARG A 24 -18.63 -10.54 -20.13
CA ARG A 24 -18.56 -11.94 -19.72
C ARG A 24 -19.24 -12.17 -18.37
N LYS A 25 -18.97 -11.31 -17.38
CA LYS A 25 -19.62 -11.41 -16.05
C LYS A 25 -21.14 -11.28 -16.16
N ALA A 26 -21.63 -10.27 -16.87
CA ALA A 26 -23.07 -10.10 -17.08
C ALA A 26 -23.71 -11.31 -17.76
N ALA A 27 -23.06 -11.86 -18.79
CA ALA A 27 -23.52 -13.06 -19.49
C ALA A 27 -23.57 -14.31 -18.58
N ASN A 28 -22.60 -14.48 -17.68
CA ASN A 28 -22.60 -15.60 -16.73
C ASN A 28 -23.82 -15.60 -15.79
N TYR A 29 -24.42 -14.43 -15.54
CA TYR A 29 -25.65 -14.28 -14.75
C TYR A 29 -26.91 -14.13 -15.62
N GLY A 30 -26.80 -14.28 -16.95
CA GLY A 30 -27.92 -14.11 -17.88
C GLY A 30 -28.47 -12.68 -17.95
N MET A 31 -27.66 -11.67 -17.58
CA MET A 31 -28.08 -10.27 -17.49
C MET A 31 -27.50 -9.43 -18.63
N THR A 32 -28.19 -8.34 -18.97
CA THR A 32 -27.56 -7.27 -19.76
C THR A 32 -26.47 -6.60 -18.94
N VAL A 33 -25.49 -5.96 -19.59
CA VAL A 33 -24.43 -5.21 -18.89
C VAL A 33 -25.04 -4.13 -17.98
N SER A 34 -26.09 -3.45 -18.44
CA SER A 34 -26.76 -2.40 -17.67
C SER A 34 -27.50 -2.95 -16.46
N ASP A 35 -28.15 -4.12 -16.57
CA ASP A 35 -28.86 -4.73 -15.45
C ASP A 35 -27.89 -5.34 -14.45
N TYR A 36 -26.83 -6.00 -14.92
CA TYR A 36 -25.76 -6.50 -14.08
C TYR A 36 -25.09 -5.38 -13.27
N ALA A 37 -24.72 -4.28 -13.93
CA ALA A 37 -24.13 -3.13 -13.26
C ALA A 37 -25.08 -2.51 -12.23
N ARG A 38 -26.38 -2.39 -12.54
CA ARG A 38 -27.37 -1.84 -11.61
C ARG A 38 -27.59 -2.74 -10.41
N THR A 39 -27.68 -4.04 -10.63
CA THR A 39 -27.82 -5.03 -9.56
C THR A 39 -26.64 -4.94 -8.61
N LEU A 40 -25.41 -4.87 -9.12
CA LEU A 40 -24.21 -4.80 -8.27
C LEU A 40 -23.97 -3.44 -7.61
N LEU A 41 -24.26 -2.33 -8.29
CA LEU A 41 -23.90 -0.99 -7.81
C LEU A 41 -25.01 -0.31 -7.00
N ILE A 42 -26.26 -0.73 -7.15
CA ILE A 42 -27.41 -0.09 -6.48
C ILE A 42 -28.13 -1.06 -5.55
N ASN A 43 -28.28 -2.32 -5.96
CA ASN A 43 -29.15 -3.29 -5.26
C ASN A 43 -28.39 -4.34 -4.45
N SER A 44 -27.06 -4.31 -4.49
CA SER A 44 -26.21 -5.29 -3.82
C SER A 44 -25.44 -4.60 -2.73
N ASP A 45 -25.70 -4.98 -1.49
CA ASP A 45 -24.87 -4.58 -0.34
C ASP A 45 -23.56 -5.38 -0.28
N ASP A 46 -23.45 -6.46 -1.07
CA ASP A 46 -22.29 -7.37 -1.13
C ASP A 46 -21.11 -6.85 -1.93
N ALA A 47 -21.12 -5.57 -2.36
CA ALA A 47 -20.00 -4.98 -3.06
C ALA A 47 -18.84 -4.73 -2.06
N THR A 48 -18.01 -5.75 -1.83
CA THR A 48 -16.81 -5.60 -1.01
C THR A 48 -15.78 -4.74 -1.75
N ILE A 49 -15.71 -3.47 -1.40
CA ILE A 49 -14.58 -2.62 -1.75
C ILE A 49 -13.40 -3.11 -0.91
N LYS A 50 -12.39 -3.68 -1.56
CA LYS A 50 -11.16 -4.10 -0.89
C LYS A 50 -10.37 -2.85 -0.50
N VAL A 51 -10.49 -2.46 0.77
CA VAL A 51 -9.69 -1.39 1.37
C VAL A 51 -8.46 -2.04 1.99
N ILE A 52 -7.28 -1.64 1.53
CA ILE A 52 -6.03 -1.99 2.22
C ILE A 52 -5.89 -1.01 3.39
N ASP A 53 -5.85 -1.51 4.62
CA ASP A 53 -5.49 -0.70 5.78
C ASP A 53 -4.00 -0.33 5.71
N THR A 54 -3.72 0.97 5.69
CA THR A 54 -2.35 1.52 5.62
C THR A 54 -1.86 2.06 6.97
N GLU A 55 -2.68 1.99 8.02
CA GLU A 55 -2.30 2.42 9.36
C GLU A 55 -1.06 1.68 9.91
N PRO A 56 -0.88 0.36 9.67
CA PRO A 56 0.36 -0.32 10.02
C PRO A 56 1.59 0.29 9.34
N LEU A 57 1.50 0.67 8.05
CA LEU A 57 2.62 1.30 7.33
C LEU A 57 3.00 2.65 7.92
N LYS A 58 2.03 3.46 8.36
CA LYS A 58 2.29 4.75 8.99
C LYS A 58 3.04 4.59 10.31
N LYS A 59 2.62 3.63 11.14
CA LYS A 59 3.33 3.30 12.39
C LYS A 59 4.75 2.83 12.11
N THR A 60 4.92 1.97 11.10
CA THR A 60 6.24 1.50 10.66
C THR A 60 7.14 2.64 10.18
N ALA A 61 6.64 3.57 9.37
CA ALA A 61 7.39 4.74 8.90
C ALA A 61 7.83 5.64 10.07
N HIS A 62 6.97 5.80 11.08
CA HIS A 62 7.29 6.56 12.28
C HIS A 62 8.40 5.92 13.11
N GLU A 63 8.37 4.60 13.32
CA GLU A 63 9.43 3.90 14.03
C GLU A 63 10.75 3.92 13.24
N LEU A 64 10.73 3.75 11.91
CA LEU A 64 11.92 3.90 11.06
C LEU A 64 12.57 5.29 11.19
N ALA A 65 11.78 6.36 11.27
CA ALA A 65 12.30 7.72 11.45
C ALA A 65 12.98 7.91 12.83
N LYS A 66 12.47 7.26 13.88
CA LYS A 66 13.14 7.23 15.19
C LYS A 66 14.47 6.49 15.12
N GLN A 67 14.54 5.38 14.38
CA GLN A 67 15.80 4.64 14.23
C GLN A 67 16.85 5.42 13.44
N GLY A 68 16.47 6.13 12.38
CA GLY A 68 17.37 7.05 11.69
C GLY A 68 17.93 8.14 12.62
N THR A 69 17.11 8.60 13.58
CA THR A 69 17.52 9.55 14.61
C THR A 69 18.50 8.93 15.61
N ASN A 70 18.24 7.71 16.09
CA ASN A 70 19.11 6.98 17.03
C ASN A 70 20.48 6.68 16.42
N LEU A 71 20.52 6.21 15.18
CA LEU A 71 21.75 5.99 14.42
C LEU A 71 22.55 7.29 14.26
N ASN A 72 21.89 8.40 13.92
CA ASN A 72 22.55 9.71 13.84
C ASN A 72 23.15 10.17 15.18
N GLN A 73 22.45 9.93 16.29
CA GLN A 73 22.97 10.24 17.62
C GLN A 73 24.17 9.37 17.97
N PHE A 74 24.12 8.08 17.65
CA PHE A 74 25.22 7.15 17.87
C PHE A 74 26.47 7.52 17.07
N MET A 75 26.31 7.91 15.79
CA MET A 75 27.41 8.39 14.97
C MET A 75 28.02 9.70 15.50
N LYS A 76 27.20 10.64 15.98
CA LYS A 76 27.68 11.88 16.62
C LYS A 76 28.45 11.61 17.91
N PHE A 77 27.99 10.66 18.72
CA PHE A 77 28.68 10.22 19.93
C PHE A 77 30.07 9.66 19.59
N LEU A 78 30.14 8.74 18.62
CA LEU A 78 31.40 8.18 18.13
C LEU A 78 32.37 9.25 17.62
N ASN A 79 31.87 10.22 16.84
CA ASN A 79 32.69 11.30 16.30
C ASN A 79 33.22 12.25 17.39
N THR A 80 32.50 12.41 18.50
CA THR A 80 32.84 13.36 19.57
C THR A 80 33.83 12.76 20.58
N TYR A 81 33.63 11.51 20.98
CA TYR A 81 34.40 10.88 22.06
C TYR A 81 35.43 9.87 21.57
N GLY A 82 35.34 9.42 20.31
CA GLY A 82 36.20 8.40 19.74
C GLY A 82 36.02 7.02 20.38
N ILE A 83 36.69 6.00 19.81
CA ILE A 83 36.55 4.59 20.23
C ILE A 83 37.08 4.35 21.67
N LYS A 84 37.87 5.27 22.24
CA LYS A 84 38.52 5.10 23.55
C LYS A 84 37.58 5.24 24.76
N VAL A 85 36.38 5.80 24.59
CA VAL A 85 35.36 5.97 25.65
C VAL A 85 34.14 5.04 25.42
N PHE A 86 34.31 4.07 24.52
CA PHE A 86 33.23 3.29 23.94
C PHE A 86 33.00 1.99 24.72
N ASP A 87 31.79 1.79 25.25
CA ASP A 87 31.35 0.49 25.74
C ASP A 87 30.84 -0.34 24.55
N ALA A 88 31.66 -1.29 24.10
CA ALA A 88 31.34 -2.17 22.99
C ALA A 88 30.10 -3.04 23.26
N GLY A 89 29.83 -3.37 24.53
CA GLY A 89 28.63 -4.12 24.92
C GLY A 89 27.37 -3.30 24.75
N GLU A 90 27.42 -2.01 25.09
CA GLU A 90 26.30 -1.09 24.90
C GLU A 90 25.97 -0.87 23.44
N ALA A 91 26.99 -0.64 22.62
CA ALA A 91 26.83 -0.47 21.19
C ALA A 91 26.26 -1.72 20.51
N GLN A 92 26.76 -2.90 20.86
CA GLN A 92 26.26 -4.17 20.34
C GLN A 92 24.79 -4.39 20.71
N ARG A 93 24.39 -3.98 21.92
CA ARG A 93 23.01 -4.10 22.41
C ARG A 93 22.05 -3.16 21.68
N VAL A 94 22.46 -1.91 21.42
CA VAL A 94 21.67 -0.95 20.62
C VAL A 94 21.54 -1.46 19.18
N LEU A 95 22.64 -1.88 18.55
CA LEU A 95 22.62 -2.40 17.17
C LEU A 95 21.78 -3.68 17.03
N ALA A 96 21.83 -4.59 18.01
CA ALA A 96 21.03 -5.81 17.99
C ALA A 96 19.52 -5.50 18.01
N ARG A 97 19.11 -4.53 18.84
CA ARG A 97 17.71 -4.07 18.90
C ARG A 97 17.27 -3.40 17.60
N GLU A 98 18.18 -2.73 16.91
CA GLU A 98 17.87 -2.17 15.58
C GLU A 98 17.66 -3.25 14.53
N VAL A 99 18.53 -4.27 14.49
CA VAL A 99 18.37 -5.40 13.56
C VAL A 99 17.03 -6.10 13.78
N GLU A 100 16.64 -6.35 15.03
CA GLU A 100 15.35 -6.95 15.38
C GLU A 100 14.17 -6.12 14.82
N THR A 101 14.20 -4.80 15.06
CA THR A 101 13.16 -3.89 14.55
C THR A 101 13.10 -3.89 13.02
N PHE A 102 14.24 -3.89 12.33
CA PHE A 102 14.28 -3.98 10.87
C PHE A 102 13.67 -5.28 10.33
N MET A 103 13.87 -6.40 11.01
CA MET A 103 13.26 -7.67 10.62
C MET A 103 11.73 -7.62 10.75
N GLU A 104 11.21 -7.04 11.84
CA GLU A 104 9.76 -6.86 12.02
C GLU A 104 9.15 -6.02 10.89
N VAL A 105 9.85 -4.94 10.49
CA VAL A 105 9.44 -4.09 9.36
C VAL A 105 9.43 -4.88 8.03
N ALA A 106 10.50 -5.64 7.76
CA ALA A 106 10.60 -6.44 6.55
C ALA A 106 9.48 -7.49 6.47
N GLU A 107 9.15 -8.11 7.60
CA GLU A 107 8.06 -9.09 7.69
C GLU A 107 6.68 -8.46 7.45
N ALA A 108 6.43 -7.27 8.00
CA ALA A 108 5.19 -6.53 7.79
C ALA A 108 5.01 -6.13 6.30
N LEU A 109 6.05 -5.64 5.65
CA LEU A 109 6.03 -5.31 4.22
C LEU A 109 5.81 -6.57 3.35
N ALA A 110 6.44 -7.70 3.71
CA ALA A 110 6.22 -8.96 3.02
C ALA A 110 4.77 -9.46 3.19
N ALA A 111 4.18 -9.29 4.38
CA ALA A 111 2.79 -9.64 4.63
C ALA A 111 1.82 -8.80 3.78
N LEU A 112 2.07 -7.49 3.68
CA LEU A 112 1.29 -6.59 2.84
C LEU A 112 1.36 -6.98 1.37
N ARG A 113 2.56 -7.27 0.86
CA ARG A 113 2.74 -7.72 -0.53
C ARG A 113 1.97 -9.01 -0.82
N ARG A 114 2.03 -9.99 0.11
CA ARG A 114 1.24 -11.23 0.00
C ARG A 114 -0.26 -10.96 -0.06
N GLU A 115 -0.78 -10.03 0.74
CA GLU A 115 -2.20 -9.66 0.72
C GLU A 115 -2.58 -8.94 -0.59
N ALA A 116 -1.73 -8.06 -1.10
CA ALA A 116 -1.96 -7.40 -2.38
C ALA A 116 -1.99 -8.41 -3.55
N ASP A 117 -1.05 -9.37 -3.58
CA ASP A 117 -1.01 -10.44 -4.57
C ASP A 117 -2.28 -11.31 -4.52
N ARG A 118 -2.70 -11.74 -3.31
CA ARG A 118 -3.96 -12.49 -3.10
C ARG A 118 -5.18 -11.76 -3.67
N ASN A 119 -5.15 -10.44 -3.64
CA ASN A 119 -6.27 -9.60 -4.05
C ASN A 119 -6.16 -9.04 -5.47
N ASN A 120 -5.12 -9.42 -6.25
CA ASN A 120 -4.79 -8.84 -7.56
C ASN A 120 -4.63 -7.31 -7.53
N ILE A 121 -4.09 -6.77 -6.43
CA ILE A 121 -3.80 -5.35 -6.28
C ILE A 121 -2.37 -5.11 -6.72
N GLN A 122 -2.18 -4.30 -7.76
CA GLN A 122 -0.86 -3.92 -8.23
C GLN A 122 -0.33 -2.77 -7.35
N ILE A 123 0.64 -3.08 -6.48
CA ILE A 123 1.39 -2.05 -5.75
C ILE A 123 2.45 -1.50 -6.72
N ARG A 124 2.34 -0.22 -7.10
CA ARG A 124 3.45 0.50 -7.73
C ARG A 124 4.37 0.99 -6.62
N ILE A 125 5.65 0.64 -6.73
CA ILE A 125 6.71 1.23 -5.92
C ILE A 125 7.37 2.21 -6.89
N ASP A 126 7.15 3.51 -6.68
CA ASP A 126 7.95 4.51 -7.38
C ASP A 126 9.37 4.43 -6.79
N ASP A 127 10.38 4.42 -7.65
CA ASP A 127 11.78 4.31 -7.22
C ASP A 127 12.10 5.44 -6.24
N PHE A 128 12.57 5.08 -5.04
CA PHE A 128 12.99 6.05 -4.02
C PHE A 128 14.30 6.77 -4.39
N ASP A 129 14.93 6.39 -5.50
CA ASP A 129 16.16 6.96 -6.03
C ASP A 129 15.87 7.84 -7.25
N ASN A 130 15.40 9.08 -7.05
CA ASN A 130 15.96 10.24 -7.76
C ASN A 130 15.44 11.59 -7.19
N PRO A 131 16.09 12.18 -6.18
CA PRO A 131 15.79 13.55 -5.76
C PRO A 131 16.17 14.64 -6.79
N ASP A 132 16.79 14.29 -7.93
CA ASP A 132 17.29 15.26 -8.93
C ASP A 132 16.49 15.26 -10.25
N ALA A 133 15.27 14.69 -10.30
CA ALA A 133 14.45 14.70 -11.52
C ALA A 133 13.68 16.01 -11.80
N GLU A 134 13.79 17.01 -10.93
CA GLU A 134 13.18 18.34 -11.13
C GLU A 134 14.26 19.42 -11.27
N GLN A 135 14.98 19.43 -12.40
CA GLN A 135 15.69 20.64 -12.86
C GLN A 135 16.09 20.60 -14.33
N GLU A 136 15.18 20.24 -15.24
CA GLU A 136 15.27 20.71 -16.63
C GLU A 136 13.88 21.08 -17.16
N GLY A 137 13.62 22.39 -17.16
CA GLY A 137 12.44 23.05 -17.73
C GLY A 137 12.69 24.54 -17.85
#